data_AF-A0A0Q9KB80-F1
#
_entry.id   AF-A0A0Q9KB80-F1
#
_cell.length_a   1.000
_cell.length_b   1.000
_cell.length_c   1.000
_cell.angle_alpha   90.00
_cell.angle_beta   90.00
_cell.angle_gamma   90.00
#
_symmetry.space_group_name_H-M   'P 1'
#
loop_
_entity.id
_entity.type
_entity.pdbx_description
1 polymer ?
#
loop_
_entity_poly.entity_id
_entity_poly.type
_entity_poly.pdbx_seq_one_letter_code
_entity_poly.pdbx_strand_id
1 'polypeptide(L)'
;MVSKVVRWLRRHPVVVGATLTVTGAGLIAAAVLADLGRWPYLVGTVLLVVGLVLVVVRLLNRRTPAIAAALAIALGLGGGAWLALNTLPDSHPHWEEGSNEGHLAVDSFRLGSILFAEGIARDAQTGEVRWTAPDDSHVMTTTDETVVLDEAVEGEEGRRLVARLIDSGRQVWWTMTRGRPTAVAQHDGVLVISTREGTTGHDLTTGDELWTSARRAGTECKQGVPLTLDVPDLQQSVVFLPSSKRGSKGVDLARVYDGEVVARGLDCLNYGRVVAGIYVEHGDGVLTGRSVSTGALEWEQDWIAQARPFSLPDSDGTIYIPDKLSRDGKGSTVDHYSALDLRTGEITQTRPPGGWVSDTDVVQDQRADVLWQPVRRGASAGLWEVGTPKVVRIPGSPRISISEADSSGWVAVDGSTTNIVGERTRTTWAVSPDGTLHGPFTGGSAPLDGASTIADGVLRVGAQVYPLK
;
A
#
# COMPACT_ATOMS: atom_id res chain seq x y z
N MET A 1 -10.17 42.74 -48.28
CA MET A 1 -10.66 43.11 -46.92
C MET A 1 -9.58 43.07 -45.84
N VAL A 2 -8.64 42.11 -45.87
CA VAL A 2 -7.56 41.95 -44.88
C VAL A 2 -6.66 43.21 -44.73
N SER A 3 -6.40 43.98 -45.79
CA SER A 3 -5.48 45.14 -45.72
C SER A 3 -6.04 46.40 -45.02
N LYS A 4 -7.37 46.60 -44.99
CA LYS A 4 -7.99 47.72 -44.26
C LYS A 4 -8.07 47.44 -42.77
N VAL A 5 -8.38 46.20 -42.38
CA VAL A 5 -8.46 45.76 -40.98
C VAL A 5 -7.08 45.84 -40.31
N VAL A 6 -6.04 45.32 -40.94
CA VAL A 6 -4.65 45.40 -40.41
C VAL A 6 -4.17 46.85 -40.26
N ARG A 7 -4.54 47.73 -41.20
CA ARG A 7 -4.17 49.15 -41.18
C ARG A 7 -4.93 49.95 -40.11
N TRP A 8 -6.16 49.55 -39.78
CA TRP A 8 -6.96 50.13 -38.69
C TRP A 8 -6.49 49.64 -37.31
N LEU A 9 -6.19 48.34 -37.17
CA LEU A 9 -5.63 47.74 -35.95
C LEU A 9 -4.31 48.41 -35.54
N ARG A 10 -3.45 48.77 -36.50
CA ARG A 10 -2.21 49.55 -36.25
C ARG A 10 -2.44 50.97 -35.71
N ARG A 11 -3.62 51.57 -35.97
CA ARG A 11 -3.93 52.95 -35.54
C ARG A 11 -4.59 53.02 -34.16
N HIS A 12 -5.16 51.92 -33.67
CA HIS A 12 -5.90 51.89 -32.40
C HIS A 12 -5.42 50.78 -31.44
N PRO A 13 -4.14 50.76 -31.05
CA PRO A 13 -3.57 49.70 -30.20
C PRO A 13 -4.27 49.57 -28.83
N VAL A 14 -4.85 50.65 -28.32
CA VAL A 14 -5.63 50.64 -27.05
C VAL A 14 -6.96 49.89 -27.22
N VAL A 15 -7.66 50.06 -28.34
CA VAL A 15 -8.94 49.38 -28.61
C VAL A 15 -8.71 47.88 -28.85
N VAL A 16 -7.62 47.55 -29.54
CA VAL A 16 -7.18 46.16 -29.72
C VAL A 16 -6.79 45.56 -28.37
N GLY A 17 -5.98 46.26 -27.59
CA GLY A 17 -5.56 45.83 -26.26
C GLY A 17 -6.75 45.57 -25.34
N ALA A 18 -7.70 46.51 -25.26
CA ALA A 18 -8.92 46.37 -24.47
C ALA A 18 -9.77 45.16 -24.90
N THR A 19 -9.97 44.97 -26.21
CA THR A 19 -10.72 43.82 -26.74
C THR A 19 -10.06 42.49 -26.38
N LEU A 20 -8.74 42.40 -26.50
CA LEU A 20 -7.96 41.20 -26.14
C LEU A 20 -8.02 40.92 -24.63
N THR A 21 -7.94 41.96 -23.79
CA THR A 21 -8.06 41.83 -22.33
C THR A 21 -9.44 41.28 -21.94
N VAL A 22 -10.53 41.83 -22.49
CA VAL A 22 -11.90 41.36 -22.20
C VAL A 22 -12.10 39.92 -22.68
N THR A 23 -11.66 39.61 -23.89
CA THR A 23 -11.78 38.24 -24.44
C THR A 23 -10.95 37.24 -23.63
N GLY A 24 -9.74 37.61 -23.25
CA GLY A 24 -8.85 36.80 -22.43
C GLY A 24 -9.44 36.50 -21.04
N ALA A 25 -9.93 37.54 -20.36
CA ALA A 25 -10.63 37.37 -19.08
C ALA A 25 -11.88 36.50 -19.20
N GLY A 26 -12.67 36.69 -20.27
CA GLY A 26 -13.85 35.88 -20.55
C GLY A 26 -13.53 34.40 -20.79
N LEU A 27 -12.47 34.09 -21.53
CA LEU A 27 -12.02 32.71 -21.75
C LEU A 27 -11.51 32.05 -20.47
N ILE A 28 -10.76 32.78 -19.63
CA ILE A 28 -10.34 32.26 -18.32
C ILE A 28 -11.56 31.96 -17.45
N ALA A 29 -12.51 32.88 -17.36
CA ALA A 29 -13.73 32.67 -16.58
C ALA A 29 -14.55 31.49 -17.11
N ALA A 30 -14.70 31.36 -18.42
CA ALA A 30 -15.39 30.23 -19.03
C ALA A 30 -14.66 28.90 -18.78
N ALA A 31 -13.32 28.89 -18.84
CA ALA A 31 -12.53 27.69 -18.58
C ALA A 31 -12.71 27.17 -17.15
N VAL A 32 -12.80 28.07 -16.17
CA VAL A 32 -12.97 27.73 -14.75
C VAL A 32 -14.43 27.40 -14.42
N LEU A 33 -15.40 28.18 -14.93
CA LEU A 33 -16.81 28.00 -14.58
C LEU A 33 -17.46 26.81 -15.30
N ALA A 34 -16.90 26.38 -16.43
CA ALA A 34 -17.45 25.31 -17.26
C ALA A 34 -16.47 24.14 -17.48
N ASP A 35 -15.38 24.06 -16.70
CA ASP A 35 -14.39 22.96 -16.75
C ASP A 35 -13.91 22.63 -18.18
N LEU A 36 -13.60 23.66 -18.98
CA LEU A 36 -13.25 23.49 -20.40
C LEU A 36 -11.80 23.01 -20.63
N GLY A 37 -11.06 22.75 -19.55
CA GLY A 37 -9.67 22.29 -19.58
C GLY A 37 -8.63 23.38 -19.80
N ARG A 38 -7.36 22.96 -19.91
CA ARG A 38 -6.19 23.86 -19.90
C ARG A 38 -6.05 24.78 -21.11
N TRP A 39 -6.50 24.34 -22.29
CA TRP A 39 -6.24 25.08 -23.53
C TRP A 39 -6.98 26.42 -23.59
N PRO A 40 -8.31 26.47 -23.32
CA PRO A 40 -9.02 27.76 -23.21
C PRO A 40 -8.43 28.69 -22.16
N TYR A 41 -7.96 28.16 -21.03
CA TYR A 41 -7.32 28.93 -19.96
C TYR A 41 -5.97 29.52 -20.38
N LEU A 42 -5.10 28.72 -21.01
CA LEU A 42 -3.80 29.17 -21.53
C LEU A 42 -3.97 30.21 -22.64
N VAL A 43 -4.89 29.98 -23.58
CA VAL A 43 -5.21 30.94 -24.63
C VAL A 43 -5.75 32.24 -24.02
N GLY A 44 -6.68 32.15 -23.07
CA GLY A 44 -7.22 33.31 -22.36
C GLY A 44 -6.14 34.12 -21.64
N THR A 45 -5.20 33.44 -20.97
CA THR A 45 -4.06 34.06 -20.29
C THR A 45 -3.15 34.80 -21.27
N VAL A 46 -2.79 34.18 -22.40
CA VAL A 46 -1.97 34.82 -23.43
C VAL A 46 -2.65 36.06 -23.98
N LEU A 47 -3.95 36.00 -24.29
CA LEU A 47 -4.71 37.16 -24.77
C LEU A 47 -4.76 38.28 -23.73
N LEU A 48 -4.93 37.93 -22.45
CA LEU A 48 -4.96 38.89 -21.34
C LEU A 48 -3.61 39.62 -21.19
N VAL A 49 -2.49 38.88 -21.21
CA VAL A 49 -1.13 39.43 -21.16
C VAL A 49 -0.87 40.36 -22.34
N VAL A 50 -1.14 39.90 -23.57
CA VAL A 50 -0.93 40.70 -24.78
C VAL A 50 -1.77 41.96 -24.76
N GLY A 51 -3.04 41.86 -24.34
CA GLY A 51 -3.95 43.01 -24.24
C GLY A 51 -3.46 44.07 -23.26
N LEU A 52 -3.06 43.65 -22.04
CA LEU A 52 -2.55 44.55 -21.01
C LEU A 52 -1.22 45.20 -21.41
N VAL A 53 -0.30 44.45 -22.00
CA VAL A 53 0.98 44.98 -22.50
C VAL A 53 0.75 46.06 -23.55
N LEU A 54 -0.16 45.85 -24.51
CA LEU A 54 -0.49 46.84 -25.54
C LEU A 54 -1.05 48.15 -24.95
N VAL A 55 -1.89 48.05 -23.92
CA VAL A 55 -2.47 49.22 -23.22
C VAL A 55 -1.39 49.97 -22.44
N VAL A 56 -0.56 49.25 -21.67
CA VAL A 56 0.46 49.82 -20.80
C VAL A 56 1.61 50.46 -21.59
N VAL A 57 2.10 49.81 -22.64
CA VAL A 57 3.14 50.36 -23.53
C VAL A 57 2.68 51.65 -24.20
N ARG A 58 1.37 51.80 -24.46
CA ARG A 58 0.83 53.01 -25.08
C ARG A 58 0.57 54.14 -24.07
N LEU A 59 0.24 53.81 -22.83
CA LEU A 59 0.06 54.76 -21.73
C LEU A 59 1.40 55.30 -21.19
N LEU A 60 2.44 54.46 -21.18
CA LEU A 60 3.77 54.85 -20.74
C LEU A 60 4.56 55.52 -21.87
N ASN A 61 4.71 56.84 -21.78
CA ASN A 61 5.45 57.65 -22.77
C ASN A 61 6.97 57.40 -22.83
N ARG A 62 7.54 56.47 -22.05
CA ARG A 62 8.98 56.14 -22.01
C ARG A 62 9.22 54.64 -22.13
N ARG A 63 10.25 54.25 -22.89
CA ARG A 63 10.57 52.85 -23.22
C ARG A 63 10.94 51.99 -22.01
N THR A 64 11.77 52.51 -21.10
CA THR A 64 12.26 51.78 -19.92
C THR A 64 11.16 51.34 -18.94
N PRO A 65 10.26 52.21 -18.45
CA PRO A 65 9.16 51.78 -17.58
C PRO A 65 8.15 50.89 -18.30
N ALA A 66 7.97 51.06 -19.61
CA ALA A 66 7.08 50.21 -20.41
C ALA A 66 7.59 48.76 -20.50
N ILE A 67 8.91 48.57 -20.67
CA ILE A 67 9.52 47.24 -20.70
C ILE A 67 9.40 46.57 -19.33
N ALA A 68 9.71 47.28 -18.24
CA ALA A 68 9.61 46.73 -16.89
C ALA A 68 8.17 46.33 -16.53
N ALA A 69 7.19 47.18 -16.85
CA ALA A 69 5.77 46.89 -16.61
C ALA A 69 5.26 45.71 -17.45
N ALA A 70 5.67 45.62 -18.73
CA ALA A 70 5.31 44.50 -19.58
C ALA A 70 5.89 43.17 -19.06
N LEU A 71 7.14 43.18 -18.59
CA LEU A 71 7.78 42.02 -17.99
C LEU A 71 7.07 41.58 -16.70
N ALA A 72 6.70 42.54 -15.85
CA ALA A 72 5.97 42.28 -14.61
C ALA A 72 4.58 41.66 -14.88
N ILE A 73 3.86 42.14 -15.89
CA ILE A 73 2.56 41.59 -16.30
C ILE A 73 2.72 40.17 -16.84
N ALA A 74 3.70 39.95 -17.73
CA ALA A 74 3.96 38.63 -18.31
C ALA A 74 4.35 37.60 -17.24
N LEU A 75 5.22 37.98 -16.30
CA LEU A 75 5.64 37.11 -15.19
C LEU A 75 4.51 36.88 -14.19
N GLY A 76 3.74 37.91 -13.84
CA GLY A 76 2.65 37.80 -12.86
C GLY A 76 1.50 36.93 -13.37
N LEU A 77 1.01 37.20 -14.59
CA LEU A 77 -0.10 36.44 -15.17
C LEU A 77 0.35 35.09 -15.72
N GLY A 78 1.51 35.02 -16.38
CA GLY A 78 2.06 33.77 -16.89
C GLY A 78 2.46 32.83 -15.74
N GLY A 79 3.14 33.34 -14.72
CA GLY A 79 3.48 32.59 -13.51
C GLY A 79 2.25 32.19 -12.71
N GLY A 80 1.28 33.10 -12.53
CA GLY A 80 0.02 32.80 -11.86
C GLY A 80 -0.80 31.72 -12.59
N ALA A 81 -0.89 31.79 -13.92
CA ALA A 81 -1.54 30.78 -14.74
C ALA A 81 -0.83 29.42 -14.68
N TRP A 82 0.50 29.43 -14.66
CA TRP A 82 1.29 28.21 -14.52
C TRP A 82 1.07 27.56 -13.15
N LEU A 83 1.09 28.33 -12.06
CA LEU A 83 0.81 27.86 -10.69
C LEU A 83 -0.64 27.40 -10.50
N ALA A 84 -1.57 27.97 -11.26
CA ALA A 84 -2.98 27.57 -11.22
C ALA A 84 -3.24 26.24 -11.92
N LEU A 85 -2.47 25.94 -12.97
CA LEU A 85 -2.61 24.71 -13.75
C LEU A 85 -1.74 23.56 -13.22
N ASN A 86 -0.57 23.89 -12.69
CA ASN A 86 0.37 22.92 -12.16
C ASN A 86 0.39 23.05 -10.65
N THR A 87 0.30 21.91 -9.96
CA THR A 87 0.69 21.84 -8.56
C THR A 87 2.15 22.24 -8.44
N LEU A 88 2.53 22.87 -7.31
CA LEU A 88 3.93 23.11 -7.02
C LEU A 88 4.72 21.80 -7.13
N PRO A 89 6.00 21.84 -7.58
CA PRO A 89 6.84 20.65 -7.58
C PRO A 89 6.75 19.96 -6.22
N ASP A 90 6.74 18.62 -6.25
CA ASP A 90 6.68 17.85 -5.02
C ASP A 90 7.82 18.28 -4.10
N SER A 91 7.46 18.85 -2.95
CA SER A 91 8.40 19.40 -1.97
C SER A 91 8.70 18.43 -0.84
N HIS A 92 8.08 17.24 -0.88
CA HIS A 92 8.35 16.22 0.11
C HIS A 92 9.80 15.72 -0.06
N PRO A 93 10.55 15.57 1.05
CA PRO A 93 11.85 14.94 1.01
C PRO A 93 11.73 13.54 0.38
N HIS A 94 12.57 13.28 -0.62
CA HIS A 94 12.65 12.00 -1.30
C HIS A 94 14.06 11.78 -1.82
N TRP A 95 14.35 10.53 -2.14
CA TRP A 95 15.51 10.13 -2.92
C TRP A 95 15.04 9.32 -4.12
N GLU A 96 15.90 9.23 -5.14
CA GLU A 96 15.59 8.52 -6.39
C GLU A 96 16.20 7.12 -6.36
N GLU A 97 15.39 6.12 -6.70
CA GLU A 97 15.81 4.74 -6.88
C GLU A 97 16.17 4.50 -8.36
N GLY A 98 17.29 3.81 -8.61
CA GLY A 98 17.79 3.57 -9.97
C GLY A 98 17.03 2.50 -10.77
N SER A 99 16.17 1.71 -10.10
CA SER A 99 15.36 0.63 -10.67
C SER A 99 13.87 0.85 -10.35
N ASN A 100 13.02 0.67 -11.36
CA ASN A 100 11.56 0.83 -11.25
C ASN A 100 10.81 -0.51 -11.08
N GLU A 101 11.51 -1.63 -10.85
CA GLU A 101 10.92 -2.96 -11.09
C GLU A 101 10.52 -3.77 -9.84
N GLY A 102 11.07 -3.53 -8.64
CA GLY A 102 10.66 -4.28 -7.44
C GLY A 102 9.29 -3.83 -6.89
N HIS A 103 8.74 -4.50 -5.88
CA HIS A 103 7.64 -4.01 -5.03
C HIS A 103 8.20 -3.77 -3.63
N LEU A 104 7.96 -2.61 -3.02
CA LEU A 104 8.57 -2.30 -1.72
C LEU A 104 8.15 -3.25 -0.60
N ALA A 105 7.03 -3.97 -0.68
CA ALA A 105 6.65 -4.94 0.36
C ALA A 105 7.20 -6.36 0.14
N VAL A 106 7.85 -6.62 -1.00
CA VAL A 106 8.38 -7.95 -1.33
C VAL A 106 9.89 -7.97 -1.07
N ASP A 107 10.37 -8.98 -0.35
CA ASP A 107 11.79 -9.18 -0.02
C ASP A 107 12.45 -7.92 0.58
N SER A 108 11.72 -7.25 1.46
CA SER A 108 12.13 -5.99 2.05
C SER A 108 11.83 -5.94 3.54
N PHE A 109 12.49 -5.01 4.22
CA PHE A 109 12.13 -4.62 5.57
C PHE A 109 12.66 -3.23 5.86
N ARG A 110 12.09 -2.60 6.89
CA ARG A 110 12.68 -1.45 7.53
C ARG A 110 12.97 -1.79 8.98
N LEU A 111 14.15 -1.43 9.44
CA LEU A 111 14.50 -1.46 10.86
C LEU A 111 15.17 -0.14 11.24
N GLY A 112 14.44 0.68 12.00
CA GLY A 112 14.88 2.01 12.37
C GLY A 112 15.16 2.89 11.15
N SER A 113 16.43 3.26 10.96
CA SER A 113 16.88 4.08 9.83
C SER A 113 17.30 3.26 8.61
N ILE A 114 17.24 1.93 8.64
CA ILE A 114 17.69 1.09 7.53
C ILE A 114 16.50 0.54 6.79
N LEU A 115 16.49 0.75 5.47
CA LEU A 115 15.60 0.09 4.53
C LEU A 115 16.43 -0.94 3.75
N PHE A 116 16.02 -2.20 3.78
CA PHE A 116 16.52 -3.21 2.87
C PHE A 116 15.45 -3.49 1.83
N ALA A 117 15.80 -3.34 0.56
CA ALA A 117 14.93 -3.68 -0.55
C ALA A 117 15.79 -4.01 -1.78
N GLU A 118 15.34 -4.96 -2.59
CA GLU A 118 16.03 -5.38 -3.82
C GLU A 118 17.49 -5.80 -3.57
N GLY A 119 17.75 -6.46 -2.43
CA GLY A 119 19.10 -6.92 -2.08
C GLY A 119 20.04 -5.83 -1.55
N ILE A 120 19.57 -4.60 -1.33
CA ILE A 120 20.43 -3.47 -0.95
C ILE A 120 19.93 -2.84 0.35
N ALA A 121 20.83 -2.74 1.34
CA ALA A 121 20.59 -1.99 2.57
C ALA A 121 20.96 -0.52 2.38
N ARG A 122 20.01 0.37 2.67
CA ARG A 122 20.16 1.82 2.53
C ARG A 122 19.71 2.54 3.78
N ASP A 123 20.20 3.75 3.97
CA ASP A 123 19.56 4.68 4.90
C ASP A 123 18.19 5.09 4.35
N ALA A 124 17.13 4.83 5.11
CA ALA A 124 15.75 5.07 4.69
C ALA A 124 15.47 6.56 4.43
N GLN A 125 16.21 7.47 5.09
CA GLN A 125 15.99 8.92 4.96
C GLN A 125 16.74 9.50 3.77
N THR A 126 17.97 9.05 3.51
CA THR A 126 18.85 9.65 2.48
C THR A 126 18.99 8.81 1.21
N GLY A 127 18.67 7.51 1.27
CA GLY A 127 18.92 6.56 0.19
C GLY A 127 20.38 6.10 0.09
N GLU A 128 21.26 6.53 1.03
CA GLU A 128 22.68 6.16 1.01
C GLU A 128 22.87 4.65 1.20
N VAL A 129 23.53 4.00 0.25
CA VAL A 129 23.81 2.56 0.30
C VAL A 129 24.82 2.25 1.39
N ARG A 130 24.47 1.35 2.30
CA ARG A 130 25.36 0.86 3.35
C ARG A 130 26.08 -0.41 2.94
N TRP A 131 25.35 -1.36 2.36
CA TRP A 131 25.90 -2.61 1.82
C TRP A 131 24.90 -3.26 0.86
N THR A 132 25.41 -4.19 0.06
CA THR A 132 24.65 -4.93 -0.95
C THR A 132 24.84 -6.43 -0.72
N ALA A 133 23.73 -7.17 -0.70
CA ALA A 133 23.73 -8.62 -0.66
C ALA A 133 24.19 -9.19 -2.02
N PRO A 134 24.64 -10.45 -2.07
CA PRO A 134 24.84 -11.13 -3.35
C PRO A 134 23.58 -11.10 -4.22
N ASP A 135 23.76 -11.15 -5.54
CA ASP A 135 22.64 -11.27 -6.48
C ASP A 135 21.79 -12.52 -6.14
N ASP A 136 20.48 -12.46 -6.40
CA ASP A 136 19.51 -13.53 -6.09
C ASP A 136 19.37 -13.85 -4.59
N SER A 137 19.67 -12.88 -3.71
CA SER A 137 19.37 -12.96 -2.27
C SER A 137 17.92 -12.59 -1.99
N HIS A 138 17.23 -13.40 -1.18
CA HIS A 138 15.84 -13.14 -0.77
C HIS A 138 15.73 -13.01 0.75
N VAL A 139 14.88 -12.10 1.23
CA VAL A 139 14.66 -11.92 2.67
C VAL A 139 13.80 -13.05 3.19
N MET A 140 14.32 -13.79 4.17
CA MET A 140 13.59 -14.84 4.85
C MET A 140 12.91 -14.32 6.11
N THR A 141 13.63 -13.50 6.88
CA THR A 141 13.13 -12.83 8.08
C THR A 141 14.14 -11.81 8.61
N THR A 142 13.76 -11.08 9.65
CA THR A 142 14.61 -10.13 10.38
C THR A 142 14.51 -10.32 11.90
N THR A 143 15.56 -9.89 12.58
CA THR A 143 15.62 -9.66 14.03
C THR A 143 16.04 -8.20 14.29
N ASP A 144 16.17 -7.82 15.55
CA ASP A 144 16.64 -6.48 15.94
C ASP A 144 18.07 -6.15 15.47
N GLU A 145 18.87 -7.16 15.12
CA GLU A 145 20.28 -6.97 14.74
C GLU A 145 20.64 -7.56 13.37
N THR A 146 19.88 -8.58 12.92
CA THR A 146 20.25 -9.36 11.73
C THR A 146 19.11 -9.49 10.75
N VAL A 147 19.45 -9.49 9.46
CA VAL A 147 18.59 -10.02 8.40
C VAL A 147 19.05 -11.43 8.07
N VAL A 148 18.09 -12.34 7.93
CA VAL A 148 18.34 -13.69 7.40
C VAL A 148 17.95 -13.72 5.94
N LEU A 149 18.92 -14.06 5.09
CA LEU A 149 18.77 -14.13 3.64
C LEU A 149 18.88 -15.57 3.16
N ASP A 150 18.09 -15.91 2.14
CA ASP A 150 18.31 -17.08 1.29
C ASP A 150 19.23 -16.67 0.13
N GLU A 151 20.45 -17.23 0.10
CA GLU A 151 21.46 -16.93 -0.90
C GLU A 151 21.79 -18.16 -1.75
N ALA A 152 22.06 -17.93 -3.04
CA ALA A 152 22.68 -18.94 -3.90
C ALA A 152 24.11 -19.24 -3.45
N VAL A 153 24.52 -20.51 -3.50
CA VAL A 153 25.91 -20.91 -3.29
C VAL A 153 26.64 -20.92 -4.63
N GLU A 154 27.71 -20.14 -4.73
CA GLU A 154 28.48 -20.01 -5.97
C GLU A 154 29.02 -21.38 -6.43
N GLY A 155 28.67 -21.79 -7.65
CA GLY A 155 29.16 -23.03 -8.25
C GLY A 155 28.43 -24.32 -7.85
N GLU A 156 27.36 -24.25 -7.07
CA GLU A 156 26.56 -25.41 -6.66
C GLU A 156 25.05 -25.18 -6.91
N GLU A 157 24.25 -26.25 -7.06
CA GLU A 157 22.78 -26.16 -7.08
C GLU A 157 22.18 -25.97 -5.65
N GLY A 158 23.02 -25.70 -4.67
CA GLY A 158 22.66 -25.51 -3.28
C GLY A 158 22.23 -24.08 -2.96
N ARG A 159 21.38 -23.95 -1.93
CA ARG A 159 21.06 -22.67 -1.30
C ARG A 159 21.50 -22.68 0.16
N ARG A 160 21.71 -21.51 0.73
CA ARG A 160 22.07 -21.35 2.14
C ARG A 160 21.23 -20.25 2.78
N LEU A 161 20.90 -20.45 4.05
CA LEU A 161 20.47 -19.36 4.91
C LEU A 161 21.70 -18.66 5.45
N VAL A 162 21.69 -17.32 5.42
CA VAL A 162 22.79 -16.49 5.93
C VAL A 162 22.21 -15.39 6.79
N ALA A 163 22.63 -15.31 8.05
CA ALA A 163 22.37 -14.12 8.85
C ALA A 163 23.47 -13.09 8.65
N ARG A 164 23.08 -11.84 8.41
CA ARG A 164 23.97 -10.70 8.27
C ARG A 164 23.55 -9.60 9.23
N LEU A 165 24.51 -8.91 9.83
CA LEU A 165 24.24 -7.70 10.60
C LEU A 165 23.60 -6.64 9.71
N ILE A 166 22.47 -6.09 10.14
CA ILE A 166 21.68 -5.13 9.34
C ILE A 166 22.49 -3.86 9.03
N ASP A 167 23.34 -3.40 9.96
CA ASP A 167 24.12 -2.17 9.76
C ASP A 167 25.30 -2.32 8.79
N SER A 168 25.86 -3.51 8.63
CA SER A 168 27.16 -3.71 7.96
C SER A 168 27.19 -4.80 6.89
N GLY A 169 26.16 -5.64 6.80
CA GLY A 169 26.13 -6.79 5.91
C GLY A 169 27.08 -7.93 6.32
N ARG A 170 27.79 -7.78 7.45
CA ARG A 170 28.73 -8.78 7.95
C ARG A 170 27.98 -10.04 8.32
N GLN A 171 28.39 -11.15 7.71
CA GLN A 171 27.86 -12.48 8.01
C GLN A 171 28.15 -12.86 9.46
N VAL A 172 27.11 -13.34 10.17
CA VAL A 172 27.17 -13.83 11.54
C VAL A 172 27.22 -15.36 11.54
N TRP A 173 26.29 -15.99 10.84
CA TRP A 173 26.22 -17.44 10.66
C TRP A 173 25.66 -17.77 9.28
N TRP A 174 25.82 -19.03 8.89
CA TRP A 174 25.19 -19.58 7.69
C TRP A 174 24.91 -21.07 7.87
N THR A 175 23.91 -21.58 7.16
CA THR A 175 23.59 -23.02 7.13
C THR A 175 23.10 -23.44 5.75
N MET A 176 23.40 -24.67 5.33
CA MET A 176 22.96 -25.19 4.04
C MET A 176 21.50 -25.60 4.08
N THR A 177 20.76 -25.27 3.02
CA THR A 177 19.38 -25.74 2.83
C THR A 177 19.29 -26.66 1.62
N ARG A 178 18.50 -27.73 1.75
CA ARG A 178 18.22 -28.62 0.63
C ARG A 178 17.08 -28.05 -0.22
N GLY A 179 17.44 -27.48 -1.37
CA GLY A 179 16.53 -26.80 -2.27
C GLY A 179 16.21 -25.37 -1.83
N ARG A 180 15.30 -24.71 -2.55
CA ARG A 180 14.90 -23.32 -2.26
C ARG A 180 14.03 -23.27 -1.00
N PRO A 181 14.48 -22.62 0.07
CA PRO A 181 13.68 -22.45 1.27
C PRO A 181 12.60 -21.39 1.04
N THR A 182 11.53 -21.48 1.81
CA THR A 182 10.54 -20.42 1.93
C THR A 182 10.24 -20.24 3.41
N ALA A 183 10.27 -19.00 3.89
CA ALA A 183 9.94 -18.71 5.28
C ALA A 183 8.46 -19.04 5.53
N VAL A 184 8.18 -19.56 6.71
CA VAL A 184 6.81 -19.91 7.13
C VAL A 184 6.42 -19.03 8.31
N ALA A 185 7.18 -19.12 9.40
CA ALA A 185 6.93 -18.42 10.65
C ALA A 185 8.23 -18.11 11.38
N GLN A 186 8.20 -17.12 12.27
CA GLN A 186 9.26 -16.82 13.22
C GLN A 186 8.66 -16.64 14.61
N HIS A 187 9.20 -17.31 15.62
CA HIS A 187 8.75 -17.13 17.00
C HIS A 187 9.82 -17.56 17.99
N ASP A 188 9.97 -16.82 19.10
CA ASP A 188 10.91 -17.13 20.19
C ASP A 188 12.34 -17.47 19.71
N GLY A 189 12.85 -16.70 18.74
CA GLY A 189 14.20 -16.89 18.21
C GLY A 189 14.36 -18.06 17.24
N VAL A 190 13.26 -18.64 16.74
CA VAL A 190 13.29 -19.74 15.76
C VAL A 190 12.65 -19.29 14.45
N LEU A 191 13.34 -19.52 13.34
CA LEU A 191 12.81 -19.39 11.98
C LEU A 191 12.40 -20.76 11.46
N VAL A 192 11.14 -20.90 11.06
CA VAL A 192 10.66 -22.09 10.36
C VAL A 192 10.71 -21.85 8.87
N ILE A 193 11.43 -22.71 8.16
CA ILE A 193 11.43 -22.76 6.69
C ILE A 193 10.75 -24.04 6.20
N SER A 194 10.17 -23.98 5.01
CA SER A 194 9.76 -25.16 4.28
C SER A 194 10.45 -25.24 2.93
N THR A 195 10.82 -26.45 2.54
CA THR A 195 11.37 -26.79 1.23
C THR A 195 10.48 -27.83 0.55
N ARG A 196 10.91 -28.40 -0.57
CA ARG A 196 10.23 -29.56 -1.17
C ARG A 196 10.42 -30.84 -0.35
N GLU A 197 11.45 -30.91 0.48
CA GLU A 197 11.79 -32.10 1.27
C GLU A 197 11.10 -32.14 2.64
N GLY A 198 10.61 -31.00 3.12
CA GLY A 198 9.95 -30.92 4.41
C GLY A 198 9.96 -29.52 5.01
N THR A 199 10.01 -29.48 6.33
CA THR A 199 10.02 -28.28 7.17
C THR A 199 11.13 -28.42 8.20
N THR A 200 11.84 -27.33 8.43
CA THR A 200 12.94 -27.27 9.40
C THR A 200 12.80 -25.99 10.24
N GLY A 201 12.95 -26.12 11.56
CA GLY A 201 13.12 -24.99 12.47
C GLY A 201 14.60 -24.73 12.73
N HIS A 202 15.03 -23.48 12.52
CA HIS A 202 16.40 -23.03 12.74
C HIS A 202 16.47 -22.00 13.87
N ASP A 203 17.45 -22.14 14.75
CA ASP A 203 17.79 -21.12 15.73
C ASP A 203 18.33 -19.86 15.02
N LEU A 204 17.75 -18.70 15.29
CA LEU A 204 18.13 -17.43 14.65
C LEU A 204 19.46 -16.86 15.14
N THR A 205 19.97 -17.32 16.27
CA THR A 205 21.24 -16.86 16.83
C THR A 205 22.43 -17.60 16.19
N THR A 206 22.23 -18.87 15.85
CA THR A 206 23.30 -19.79 15.44
C THR A 206 23.13 -20.35 14.03
N GLY A 207 21.91 -20.42 13.52
CA GLY A 207 21.55 -21.11 12.28
C GLY A 207 21.36 -22.63 12.45
N ASP A 208 21.53 -23.16 13.66
CA ASP A 208 21.45 -24.59 13.94
C ASP A 208 20.04 -25.13 13.72
N GLU A 209 19.95 -26.34 13.17
CA GLU A 209 18.70 -27.08 13.06
C GLU A 209 18.22 -27.53 14.46
N LEU A 210 17.03 -27.11 14.85
CA LEU A 210 16.41 -27.50 16.12
C LEU A 210 15.48 -28.70 15.97
N TRP A 211 14.69 -28.72 14.89
CA TRP A 211 13.75 -29.80 14.60
C TRP A 211 13.41 -29.88 13.12
N THR A 212 12.97 -31.06 12.68
CA THR A 212 12.56 -31.32 11.29
C THR A 212 11.26 -32.10 11.20
N SER A 213 10.59 -31.93 10.06
CA SER A 213 9.41 -32.69 9.66
C SER A 213 9.49 -32.95 8.16
N ALA A 214 9.24 -34.19 7.73
CA ALA A 214 9.15 -34.52 6.30
C ALA A 214 7.90 -33.91 5.60
N ARG A 215 7.02 -33.25 6.37
CA ARG A 215 5.79 -32.62 5.89
C ARG A 215 6.05 -31.14 5.64
N ARG A 216 5.58 -30.62 4.52
CA ARG A 216 5.69 -29.20 4.14
C ARG A 216 4.70 -28.36 4.95
N ALA A 217 5.20 -27.35 5.63
CA ALA A 217 4.40 -26.46 6.46
C ALA A 217 3.77 -25.32 5.65
N GLY A 218 2.65 -24.83 6.15
CA GLY A 218 2.02 -23.58 5.73
C GLY A 218 1.73 -22.66 6.91
N THR A 219 1.22 -21.48 6.61
CA THR A 219 0.83 -20.43 7.57
C THR A 219 -0.65 -20.42 7.90
N GLU A 220 -1.45 -21.08 7.07
CA GLU A 220 -2.90 -21.19 7.16
C GLU A 220 -3.36 -22.30 6.23
N CYS A 221 -4.62 -22.68 6.34
CA CYS A 221 -5.26 -23.55 5.36
C CYS A 221 -6.48 -22.88 4.72
N LYS A 222 -6.65 -23.09 3.42
CA LYS A 222 -7.74 -22.53 2.60
C LYS A 222 -8.26 -23.63 1.69
N GLN A 223 -9.46 -24.14 1.97
CA GLN A 223 -10.09 -25.18 1.17
C GLN A 223 -9.20 -26.41 0.91
N GLY A 224 -8.39 -26.79 1.90
CA GLY A 224 -7.46 -27.91 1.86
C GLY A 224 -6.19 -27.65 2.65
N VAL A 225 -5.36 -28.69 2.80
CA VAL A 225 -4.03 -28.59 3.40
C VAL A 225 -3.16 -27.59 2.62
N PRO A 226 -2.20 -26.92 3.27
CA PRO A 226 -1.24 -26.07 2.57
C PRO A 226 -0.47 -26.87 1.51
N LEU A 227 -0.62 -26.52 0.23
CA LEU A 227 0.13 -27.11 -0.89
C LEU A 227 1.26 -26.18 -1.37
N THR A 228 1.03 -24.88 -1.20
CA THR A 228 1.91 -23.74 -1.50
C THR A 228 1.87 -22.77 -0.33
N LEU A 229 2.95 -22.01 -0.14
CA LEU A 229 2.96 -20.88 0.79
C LEU A 229 2.44 -19.67 0.03
N ASP A 230 1.32 -19.10 0.49
CA ASP A 230 0.73 -17.91 -0.15
C ASP A 230 1.52 -16.65 0.25
N VAL A 231 1.81 -16.48 1.56
CA VAL A 231 2.68 -15.44 2.15
C VAL A 231 3.17 -15.95 3.52
N PRO A 232 4.44 -15.75 3.93
CA PRO A 232 4.90 -16.03 5.29
C PRO A 232 4.11 -15.22 6.33
N ASP A 233 3.83 -15.81 7.49
CA ASP A 233 3.25 -15.11 8.64
C ASP A 233 4.26 -15.22 9.79
N LEU A 234 5.23 -14.31 9.76
CA LEU A 234 6.41 -14.33 10.60
C LEU A 234 6.12 -14.09 12.09
N GLN A 235 4.88 -13.81 12.49
CA GLN A 235 4.51 -13.56 13.88
C GLN A 235 3.81 -14.76 14.53
N GLN A 236 3.49 -15.81 13.77
CA GLN A 236 2.78 -16.97 14.32
C GLN A 236 3.67 -17.85 15.18
N SER A 237 3.13 -18.32 16.30
CA SER A 237 3.80 -19.24 17.23
C SER A 237 3.69 -20.72 16.86
N VAL A 238 2.91 -21.04 15.82
CA VAL A 238 2.70 -22.40 15.31
C VAL A 238 2.71 -22.40 13.78
N VAL A 239 2.93 -23.57 13.19
CA VAL A 239 2.82 -23.81 11.74
C VAL A 239 1.83 -24.92 11.42
N PHE A 240 1.26 -24.87 10.22
CA PHE A 240 0.26 -25.81 9.73
C PHE A 240 0.95 -26.95 8.98
N LEU A 241 0.96 -28.14 9.56
CA LEU A 241 1.47 -29.34 8.91
C LEU A 241 0.30 -30.18 8.36
N PRO A 242 0.38 -30.73 7.14
CA PRO A 242 -0.57 -31.75 6.69
C PRO A 242 -0.71 -32.86 7.74
N SER A 243 -1.94 -33.27 8.04
CA SER A 243 -2.16 -34.20 9.13
C SER A 243 -1.40 -35.51 8.92
N SER A 244 -0.76 -35.99 9.98
CA SER A 244 -0.04 -37.27 10.00
C SER A 244 -0.98 -38.48 9.84
N LYS A 245 -2.29 -38.29 10.00
CA LYS A 245 -3.29 -39.34 9.86
C LYS A 245 -3.52 -39.68 8.38
N ARG A 246 -3.26 -40.94 8.03
CA ARG A 246 -3.45 -41.46 6.66
C ARG A 246 -4.87 -41.16 6.13
N GLY A 247 -4.94 -40.52 4.96
CA GLY A 247 -6.20 -40.17 4.30
C GLY A 247 -6.90 -38.92 4.85
N SER A 248 -6.33 -38.25 5.85
CA SER A 248 -6.82 -36.97 6.34
C SER A 248 -6.58 -35.86 5.32
N LYS A 249 -7.55 -34.96 5.20
CA LYS A 249 -7.42 -33.68 4.49
C LYS A 249 -7.21 -32.49 5.43
N GLY A 250 -7.08 -32.77 6.73
CA GLY A 250 -6.88 -31.77 7.76
C GLY A 250 -5.40 -31.50 8.03
N VAL A 251 -5.17 -30.68 9.05
CA VAL A 251 -3.83 -30.22 9.47
C VAL A 251 -3.57 -30.54 10.93
N ASP A 252 -2.30 -30.63 11.28
CA ASP A 252 -1.80 -30.63 12.65
C ASP A 252 -1.10 -29.28 12.87
N LEU A 253 -1.27 -28.67 14.06
CA LEU A 253 -0.52 -27.46 14.44
C LEU A 253 0.72 -27.88 15.21
N ALA A 254 1.89 -27.45 14.74
CA ALA A 254 3.17 -27.68 15.40
C ALA A 254 3.74 -26.35 15.91
N ARG A 255 4.26 -26.32 17.14
CA ARG A 255 4.91 -25.14 17.70
C ARG A 255 6.16 -24.79 16.91
N VAL A 256 6.39 -23.49 16.70
CA VAL A 256 7.58 -22.99 16.00
C VAL A 256 8.86 -23.33 16.76
N TYR A 257 8.86 -23.18 18.08
CA TYR A 257 10.07 -23.34 18.90
C TYR A 257 10.67 -24.76 18.88
N ASP A 258 9.85 -25.82 18.93
CA ASP A 258 10.32 -27.20 19.07
C ASP A 258 9.65 -28.22 18.14
N GLY A 259 8.72 -27.79 17.29
CA GLY A 259 8.00 -28.67 16.36
C GLY A 259 6.98 -29.59 17.02
N GLU A 260 6.70 -29.44 18.32
CA GLU A 260 5.72 -30.28 19.00
C GLU A 260 4.29 -29.99 18.50
N VAL A 261 3.55 -31.06 18.18
CA VAL A 261 2.17 -30.96 17.72
C VAL A 261 1.21 -30.71 18.89
N VAL A 262 0.65 -29.51 18.96
CA VAL A 262 -0.30 -29.06 20.00
C VAL A 262 -1.75 -29.37 19.67
N ALA A 263 -2.09 -29.47 18.38
CA ALA A 263 -3.43 -29.81 17.92
C ALA A 263 -3.35 -30.72 16.68
N ARG A 264 -4.26 -31.69 16.56
CA ARG A 264 -4.23 -32.72 15.51
C ARG A 264 -5.53 -32.79 14.74
N GLY A 265 -5.42 -33.02 13.43
CA GLY A 265 -6.56 -33.36 12.57
C GLY A 265 -7.64 -32.28 12.52
N LEU A 266 -7.23 -31.02 12.56
CA LEU A 266 -8.11 -29.86 12.44
C LEU A 266 -8.67 -29.78 11.02
N ASP A 267 -9.91 -29.32 10.89
CA ASP A 267 -10.53 -29.19 9.57
C ASP A 267 -9.91 -28.03 8.79
N CYS A 268 -9.79 -28.24 7.49
CA CYS A 268 -9.33 -27.24 6.53
C CYS A 268 -10.32 -27.11 5.36
N LEU A 269 -11.60 -27.45 5.60
CA LEU A 269 -12.64 -27.39 4.59
C LEU A 269 -12.84 -25.99 4.00
N ASN A 270 -12.90 -24.95 4.83
CA ASN A 270 -13.06 -23.58 4.36
C ASN A 270 -11.81 -22.74 4.65
N TYR A 271 -11.51 -22.48 5.92
CA TYR A 271 -10.36 -21.66 6.29
C TYR A 271 -9.84 -22.03 7.68
N GLY A 272 -8.53 -21.89 7.93
CA GLY A 272 -7.94 -22.05 9.24
C GLY A 272 -6.69 -21.21 9.43
N ARG A 273 -6.62 -20.39 10.49
CA ARG A 273 -5.50 -19.48 10.76
C ARG A 273 -5.29 -19.29 12.26
N VAL A 274 -4.08 -18.92 12.67
CA VAL A 274 -3.78 -18.52 14.04
C VAL A 274 -3.78 -16.99 14.14
N VAL A 275 -4.54 -16.46 15.08
CA VAL A 275 -4.63 -15.03 15.38
C VAL A 275 -4.58 -14.83 16.88
N ALA A 276 -3.71 -13.95 17.38
CA ALA A 276 -3.57 -13.63 18.81
C ALA A 276 -3.48 -14.86 19.74
N GLY A 277 -2.84 -15.95 19.29
CA GLY A 277 -2.71 -17.20 20.05
C GLY A 277 -3.95 -18.11 20.04
N ILE A 278 -4.95 -17.79 19.22
CA ILE A 278 -6.14 -18.60 18.98
C ILE A 278 -6.10 -19.15 17.55
N TYR A 279 -6.18 -20.46 17.40
CA TYR A 279 -6.48 -21.09 16.13
C TYR A 279 -7.97 -20.94 15.84
N VAL A 280 -8.29 -20.23 14.76
CA VAL A 280 -9.64 -20.05 14.25
C VAL A 280 -9.87 -21.00 13.10
N GLU A 281 -10.88 -21.85 13.25
CA GLU A 281 -11.28 -22.88 12.30
C GLU A 281 -12.64 -22.52 11.71
N HIS A 282 -12.70 -22.21 10.42
CA HIS A 282 -13.94 -22.13 9.67
C HIS A 282 -14.21 -23.50 9.04
N GLY A 283 -15.03 -24.29 9.73
CA GLY A 283 -15.49 -25.61 9.29
C GLY A 283 -16.78 -25.54 8.46
N ASP A 284 -17.50 -26.65 8.35
CA ASP A 284 -18.81 -26.71 7.69
C ASP A 284 -19.90 -26.04 8.54
N GLY A 285 -20.03 -24.73 8.35
CA GLY A 285 -21.07 -23.92 8.97
C GLY A 285 -20.89 -23.60 10.46
N VAL A 286 -19.68 -23.83 10.96
CA VAL A 286 -19.28 -23.46 12.32
C VAL A 286 -17.93 -22.78 12.27
N LEU A 287 -17.76 -21.76 13.10
CA LEU A 287 -16.49 -21.12 13.38
C LEU A 287 -16.08 -21.48 14.81
N THR A 288 -14.90 -22.03 15.00
CA THR A 288 -14.39 -22.36 16.34
C THR A 288 -13.08 -21.65 16.63
N GLY A 289 -12.88 -21.32 17.90
CA GLY A 289 -11.62 -20.80 18.43
C GLY A 289 -11.01 -21.81 19.38
N ARG A 290 -9.74 -22.14 19.15
CA ARG A 290 -8.97 -23.05 20.00
C ARG A 290 -7.69 -22.40 20.47
N SER A 291 -7.35 -22.61 21.73
CA SER A 291 -6.06 -22.20 22.28
C SER A 291 -4.90 -22.87 21.54
N VAL A 292 -3.92 -22.13 21.04
CA VAL A 292 -2.72 -22.76 20.44
C VAL A 292 -1.79 -23.36 21.49
N SER A 293 -1.88 -22.93 22.76
CA SER A 293 -1.05 -23.44 23.85
C SER A 293 -1.57 -24.75 24.43
N THR A 294 -2.90 -24.92 24.49
CA THR A 294 -3.53 -26.10 25.11
C THR A 294 -4.29 -26.99 24.13
N GLY A 295 -4.61 -26.50 22.93
CA GLY A 295 -5.50 -27.16 21.97
C GLY A 295 -6.98 -27.20 22.38
N ALA A 296 -7.34 -26.63 23.54
CA ALA A 296 -8.70 -26.63 24.05
C ALA A 296 -9.61 -25.74 23.21
N LEU A 297 -10.87 -26.16 23.02
CA LEU A 297 -11.93 -25.33 22.44
C LEU A 297 -12.29 -24.23 23.44
N GLU A 298 -12.19 -22.97 23.02
CA GLU A 298 -12.53 -21.81 23.85
C GLU A 298 -13.94 -21.30 23.54
N TRP A 299 -14.31 -21.27 22.26
CA TRP A 299 -15.63 -20.84 21.81
C TRP A 299 -16.01 -21.48 20.46
N GLU A 300 -17.32 -21.46 20.18
CA GLU A 300 -17.94 -22.01 18.97
C GLU A 300 -19.09 -21.09 18.53
N GLN A 301 -19.20 -20.85 17.23
CA GLN A 301 -20.17 -19.95 16.63
C GLN A 301 -20.80 -20.58 15.38
N ASP A 302 -22.12 -20.75 15.39
CA ASP A 302 -22.89 -21.46 14.34
C ASP A 302 -23.67 -20.52 13.40
N TRP A 303 -23.74 -19.22 13.71
CA TRP A 303 -24.39 -18.21 12.86
C TRP A 303 -23.76 -18.12 11.45
N ILE A 304 -22.51 -18.58 11.32
CA ILE A 304 -21.75 -18.60 10.07
C ILE A 304 -22.20 -19.70 9.10
N ALA A 305 -23.14 -20.57 9.50
CA ALA A 305 -23.69 -21.66 8.67
C ALA A 305 -24.17 -21.25 7.28
N GLN A 306 -24.47 -19.97 7.07
CA GLN A 306 -24.96 -19.43 5.80
C GLN A 306 -23.94 -18.54 5.07
N ALA A 307 -22.77 -18.30 5.65
CA ALA A 307 -21.73 -17.50 5.03
C ALA A 307 -20.96 -18.31 3.97
N ARG A 308 -20.47 -17.62 2.94
CA ARG A 308 -19.49 -18.22 2.02
C ARG A 308 -18.16 -18.38 2.74
N PRO A 309 -17.24 -19.26 2.31
CA PRO A 309 -15.86 -19.20 2.76
C PRO A 309 -15.29 -17.78 2.55
N PHE A 310 -14.70 -17.21 3.60
CA PHE A 310 -14.04 -15.91 3.60
C PHE A 310 -12.62 -16.07 4.17
N SER A 311 -11.72 -15.17 3.80
CA SER A 311 -10.46 -14.98 4.52
C SER A 311 -10.74 -14.47 5.93
N LEU A 312 -9.80 -14.66 6.86
CA LEU A 312 -9.94 -14.21 8.24
C LEU A 312 -9.10 -12.94 8.45
N PRO A 313 -9.55 -11.75 7.99
CA PRO A 313 -8.84 -10.51 8.27
C PRO A 313 -9.05 -10.14 9.74
N ASP A 314 -7.95 -9.77 10.37
CA ASP A 314 -7.91 -9.48 11.79
C ASP A 314 -7.16 -8.20 12.07
N SER A 315 -7.53 -7.55 13.17
CA SER A 315 -6.81 -6.45 13.79
C SER A 315 -7.15 -6.45 15.28
N ASP A 316 -6.12 -6.31 16.12
CA ASP A 316 -6.22 -6.25 17.58
C ASP A 316 -7.09 -7.38 18.18
N GLY A 317 -6.84 -8.62 17.76
CA GLY A 317 -7.54 -9.80 18.28
C GLY A 317 -9.02 -9.89 17.92
N THR A 318 -9.46 -9.14 16.91
CA THR A 318 -10.83 -9.17 16.38
C THR A 318 -10.82 -9.56 14.91
N ILE A 319 -11.66 -10.52 14.52
CA ILE A 319 -11.88 -10.87 13.11
C ILE A 319 -13.08 -10.10 12.57
N TYR A 320 -12.93 -9.51 11.39
CA TYR A 320 -14.00 -8.75 10.73
C TYR A 320 -14.55 -9.50 9.53
N ILE A 321 -15.83 -9.88 9.61
CA ILE A 321 -16.50 -10.74 8.62
C ILE A 321 -17.56 -9.91 7.88
N PRO A 322 -17.50 -9.79 6.54
CA PRO A 322 -18.48 -8.99 5.80
C PRO A 322 -19.86 -9.65 5.83
N ASP A 323 -20.89 -8.93 6.31
CA ASP A 323 -22.20 -9.56 6.59
C ASP A 323 -23.06 -9.86 5.34
N LYS A 324 -22.73 -9.30 4.16
CA LYS A 324 -23.32 -9.70 2.85
C LYS A 324 -22.40 -9.37 1.68
N LEU A 325 -21.93 -10.39 0.97
CA LEU A 325 -21.51 -10.26 -0.43
C LEU A 325 -22.64 -10.82 -1.30
N SER A 326 -23.26 -9.98 -2.12
CA SER A 326 -24.41 -10.35 -2.97
C SER A 326 -24.23 -11.71 -3.66
N ARG A 327 -25.27 -12.57 -3.63
CA ARG A 327 -25.29 -13.90 -4.28
C ARG A 327 -24.95 -13.84 -5.77
N ASP A 328 -25.18 -12.69 -6.40
CA ASP A 328 -25.14 -12.50 -7.85
C ASP A 328 -23.75 -12.08 -8.37
N GLY A 329 -22.74 -11.98 -7.48
CA GLY A 329 -21.34 -11.72 -7.85
C GLY A 329 -21.08 -10.38 -8.54
N LYS A 330 -22.05 -9.46 -8.55
CA LYS A 330 -21.99 -8.18 -9.29
C LYS A 330 -21.88 -6.92 -8.43
N GLY A 331 -21.63 -7.07 -7.13
CA GLY A 331 -21.31 -5.95 -6.25
C GLY A 331 -21.06 -6.44 -4.82
N SER A 332 -19.86 -6.18 -4.32
CA SER A 332 -19.41 -6.46 -2.95
C SER A 332 -19.61 -5.23 -2.05
N THR A 333 -20.80 -4.60 -2.11
CA THR A 333 -21.10 -3.47 -1.21
C THR A 333 -21.12 -3.99 0.21
N VAL A 334 -20.24 -3.46 1.06
CA VAL A 334 -20.18 -3.83 2.47
C VAL A 334 -20.95 -2.81 3.29
N ASP A 335 -22.11 -3.24 3.79
CA ASP A 335 -22.94 -2.40 4.67
C ASP A 335 -22.41 -2.41 6.11
N HIS A 336 -21.93 -3.56 6.58
CA HIS A 336 -21.45 -3.81 7.93
C HIS A 336 -20.57 -5.07 7.97
N TYR A 337 -19.73 -5.15 9.00
CA TYR A 337 -18.95 -6.32 9.36
C TYR A 337 -19.46 -6.87 10.71
N SER A 338 -19.59 -8.18 10.81
CA SER A 338 -19.59 -8.88 12.09
C SER A 338 -18.17 -8.88 12.65
N ALA A 339 -17.98 -8.30 13.82
CA ALA A 339 -16.71 -8.24 14.53
C ALA A 339 -16.71 -9.31 15.63
N LEU A 340 -15.87 -10.33 15.46
CA LEU A 340 -15.71 -11.44 16.39
C LEU A 340 -14.49 -11.21 17.29
N ASP A 341 -14.72 -11.00 18.58
CA ASP A 341 -13.66 -10.92 19.59
C ASP A 341 -13.10 -12.33 19.84
N LEU A 342 -11.81 -12.55 19.58
CA LEU A 342 -11.20 -13.88 19.65
C LEU A 342 -11.01 -14.40 21.07
N ARG A 343 -11.01 -13.52 22.07
CA ARG A 343 -10.81 -13.90 23.47
C ARG A 343 -12.11 -14.39 24.11
N THR A 344 -13.24 -13.83 23.69
CA THR A 344 -14.55 -14.10 24.28
C THR A 344 -15.45 -14.93 23.36
N GLY A 345 -15.18 -14.92 22.05
CA GLY A 345 -16.08 -15.42 21.04
C GLY A 345 -17.32 -14.54 20.85
N GLU A 346 -17.40 -13.36 21.48
CA GLU A 346 -18.55 -12.46 21.34
C GLU A 346 -18.56 -11.80 19.97
N ILE A 347 -19.76 -11.64 19.40
CA ILE A 347 -19.95 -11.00 18.11
C ILE A 347 -20.65 -9.68 18.30
N THR A 348 -20.05 -8.64 17.77
CA THR A 348 -20.64 -7.32 17.63
C THR A 348 -20.77 -6.96 16.16
N GLN A 349 -21.43 -5.84 15.86
CA GLN A 349 -21.49 -5.32 14.50
C GLN A 349 -20.78 -3.98 14.43
N THR A 350 -19.99 -3.80 13.38
CA THR A 350 -19.35 -2.54 13.04
C THR A 350 -19.72 -2.11 11.63
N ARG A 351 -19.78 -0.80 11.40
CA ARG A 351 -20.15 -0.21 10.11
C ARG A 351 -19.48 1.13 9.92
N PRO A 352 -19.32 1.59 8.67
CA PRO A 352 -18.86 2.93 8.40
C PRO A 352 -19.69 3.99 9.17
N PRO A 353 -19.06 5.06 9.69
CA PRO A 353 -19.76 6.10 10.44
C PRO A 353 -20.76 6.86 9.57
N GLY A 354 -21.75 7.49 10.22
CA GLY A 354 -22.96 8.04 9.59
C GLY A 354 -22.78 8.71 8.22
N GLY A 355 -23.40 8.11 7.20
CA GLY A 355 -23.45 8.59 5.82
C GLY A 355 -22.29 8.16 4.92
N TRP A 356 -21.29 7.47 5.45
CA TRP A 356 -20.26 6.80 4.65
C TRP A 356 -20.74 5.42 4.20
N VAL A 357 -20.40 5.03 2.97
CA VAL A 357 -20.72 3.71 2.41
C VAL A 357 -19.49 3.12 1.74
N SER A 358 -19.32 1.79 1.84
CA SER A 358 -18.30 1.06 1.10
C SER A 358 -18.93 0.42 -0.14
N ASP A 359 -18.31 0.61 -1.31
CA ASP A 359 -18.77 -0.02 -2.56
C ASP A 359 -18.16 -1.41 -2.81
N THR A 360 -17.05 -1.73 -2.13
CA THR A 360 -16.28 -2.96 -2.33
C THR A 360 -15.62 -3.39 -1.02
N ASP A 361 -15.58 -4.68 -0.75
CA ASP A 361 -14.73 -5.22 0.32
C ASP A 361 -13.28 -5.32 -0.14
N VAL A 362 -12.37 -4.66 0.56
CA VAL A 362 -10.91 -4.83 0.39
C VAL A 362 -10.22 -5.26 1.67
N VAL A 363 -11.00 -5.43 2.75
CA VAL A 363 -10.48 -5.85 4.06
C VAL A 363 -10.12 -7.33 4.02
N GLN A 364 -10.86 -8.13 3.25
CA GLN A 364 -10.59 -9.56 3.03
C GLN A 364 -9.14 -9.87 2.59
N ASP A 365 -8.47 -8.92 1.94
CA ASP A 365 -7.12 -9.11 1.40
C ASP A 365 -6.03 -8.51 2.31
N GLN A 366 -6.40 -7.91 3.45
CA GLN A 366 -5.48 -7.25 4.38
C GLN A 366 -5.08 -8.14 5.55
N ARG A 367 -3.82 -7.99 5.97
CA ARG A 367 -3.23 -8.55 7.20
C ARG A 367 -2.39 -7.47 7.84
N ALA A 368 -2.98 -6.72 8.75
CA ALA A 368 -2.36 -5.53 9.28
C ALA A 368 -2.85 -5.25 10.69
N ASP A 369 -2.01 -4.58 11.48
CA ASP A 369 -2.40 -4.05 12.79
C ASP A 369 -3.63 -3.14 12.69
N VAL A 370 -3.81 -2.47 11.54
CA VAL A 370 -4.95 -1.61 11.24
C VAL A 370 -5.55 -1.99 9.88
N LEU A 371 -6.85 -2.29 9.86
CA LEU A 371 -7.59 -2.61 8.63
C LEU A 371 -8.27 -1.36 8.07
N TRP A 372 -8.00 -1.07 6.80
CA TRP A 372 -8.51 0.12 6.11
C TRP A 372 -9.54 -0.23 5.04
N GLN A 373 -10.70 0.42 5.09
CA GLN A 373 -11.77 0.22 4.12
C GLN A 373 -12.08 1.54 3.39
N PRO A 374 -11.90 1.63 2.06
CA PRO A 374 -12.37 2.75 1.26
C PRO A 374 -13.86 2.96 1.42
N VAL A 375 -14.24 4.21 1.69
CA VAL A 375 -15.62 4.65 1.86
C VAL A 375 -15.87 5.95 1.11
N ARG A 376 -17.13 6.18 0.72
CA ARG A 376 -17.58 7.41 0.08
C ARG A 376 -18.78 8.04 0.77
N ARG A 377 -18.90 9.36 0.65
CA ARG A 377 -20.07 10.13 1.07
C ARG A 377 -20.34 11.26 0.08
N GLY A 378 -21.31 11.06 -0.80
CA GLY A 378 -21.56 11.98 -1.92
C GLY A 378 -20.35 12.05 -2.86
N ALA A 379 -19.75 13.23 -2.97
CA ALA A 379 -18.53 13.46 -3.76
C ALA A 379 -17.23 13.30 -2.95
N SER A 380 -17.31 13.01 -1.64
CA SER A 380 -16.14 12.82 -0.78
C SER A 380 -15.72 11.35 -0.71
N ALA A 381 -14.41 11.10 -0.75
CA ALA A 381 -13.80 9.81 -0.47
C ALA A 381 -13.07 9.83 0.89
N GLY A 382 -12.90 8.67 1.49
CA GLY A 382 -12.13 8.50 2.72
C GLY A 382 -11.74 7.05 2.96
N LEU A 383 -10.80 6.84 3.86
CA LEU A 383 -10.47 5.54 4.41
C LEU A 383 -11.06 5.43 5.81
N TRP A 384 -11.89 4.40 6.02
CA TRP A 384 -12.44 4.05 7.32
C TRP A 384 -11.53 3.04 8.00
N GLU A 385 -11.18 3.31 9.25
CA GLU A 385 -10.50 2.34 10.12
C GLU A 385 -11.56 1.39 10.68
N VAL A 386 -11.52 0.12 10.24
CA VAL A 386 -12.56 -0.86 10.55
C VAL A 386 -12.62 -1.08 12.06
N GLY A 387 -13.83 -1.16 12.61
CA GLY A 387 -14.03 -1.29 14.06
C GLY A 387 -14.15 0.04 14.81
N THR A 388 -13.79 1.18 14.20
CA THR A 388 -13.76 2.48 14.88
C THR A 388 -14.62 3.55 14.18
N PRO A 389 -14.93 4.70 14.80
CA PRO A 389 -15.66 5.78 14.14
C PRO A 389 -14.79 6.66 13.22
N LYS A 390 -13.50 6.32 13.03
CA LYS A 390 -12.52 7.19 12.40
C LYS A 390 -12.52 7.05 10.88
N VAL A 391 -12.60 8.17 10.17
CA VAL A 391 -12.46 8.23 8.71
C VAL A 391 -11.44 9.29 8.34
N VAL A 392 -10.36 8.88 7.70
CA VAL A 392 -9.36 9.76 7.11
C VAL A 392 -9.89 10.21 5.75
N ARG A 393 -10.17 11.51 5.60
CA ARG A 393 -10.69 12.04 4.33
C ARG A 393 -9.55 12.18 3.33
N ILE A 394 -9.75 11.61 2.14
CA ILE A 394 -8.80 11.75 1.04
C ILE A 394 -9.30 12.89 0.13
N PRO A 395 -8.52 13.99 -0.03
CA PRO A 395 -8.92 15.09 -0.90
C PRO A 395 -8.87 14.66 -2.36
N GLY A 396 -9.70 15.27 -3.21
CA GLY A 396 -9.71 14.98 -4.65
C GLY A 396 -10.93 14.17 -5.07
N SER A 397 -10.71 13.09 -5.83
CA SER A 397 -11.76 12.36 -6.52
C SER A 397 -12.71 11.62 -5.57
N PRO A 398 -13.99 11.45 -5.96
CA PRO A 398 -14.98 10.70 -5.18
C PRO A 398 -14.68 9.18 -5.11
N ARG A 399 -13.64 8.72 -5.81
CA ARG A 399 -13.18 7.34 -5.81
C ARG A 399 -11.69 7.32 -5.53
N ILE A 400 -11.32 6.38 -4.68
CA ILE A 400 -9.97 6.04 -4.29
C ILE A 400 -9.86 4.51 -4.31
N SER A 401 -8.64 4.01 -4.43
CA SER A 401 -8.32 2.59 -4.30
C SER A 401 -7.09 2.43 -3.42
N ILE A 402 -7.09 1.42 -2.55
CA ILE A 402 -5.87 1.01 -1.86
C ILE A 402 -4.97 0.33 -2.90
N SER A 403 -3.75 0.83 -3.05
CA SER A 403 -2.72 0.19 -3.89
C SER A 403 -1.98 -0.88 -3.10
N GLU A 404 -1.63 -0.57 -1.85
CA GLU A 404 -0.96 -1.50 -0.93
C GLU A 404 -1.29 -1.14 0.52
N ALA A 405 -1.45 -2.16 1.37
CA ALA A 405 -1.57 -2.04 2.81
C ALA A 405 -0.56 -3.02 3.44
N ASP A 406 0.32 -2.49 4.28
CA ASP A 406 1.35 -3.31 4.93
C ASP A 406 0.91 -3.84 6.29
N SER A 407 1.69 -4.75 6.86
CA SER A 407 1.39 -5.37 8.14
C SER A 407 1.38 -4.40 9.33
N SER A 408 2.09 -3.28 9.24
CA SER A 408 2.13 -2.26 10.29
C SER A 408 0.90 -1.34 10.30
N GLY A 409 0.03 -1.45 9.28
CA GLY A 409 -1.17 -0.63 9.13
C GLY A 409 -0.95 0.64 8.31
N TRP A 410 0.22 0.83 7.69
CA TRP A 410 0.40 1.87 6.68
C TRP A 410 -0.29 1.46 5.39
N VAL A 411 -0.89 2.44 4.71
CA VAL A 411 -1.62 2.20 3.46
C VAL A 411 -1.31 3.26 2.41
N ALA A 412 -1.00 2.81 1.20
CA ALA A 412 -0.91 3.63 0.01
C ALA A 412 -2.26 3.66 -0.71
N VAL A 413 -2.68 4.85 -1.13
CA VAL A 413 -3.99 5.10 -1.70
C VAL A 413 -3.84 5.87 -2.99
N ASP A 414 -4.35 5.31 -4.07
CA ASP A 414 -4.39 5.96 -5.37
C ASP A 414 -5.74 6.63 -5.61
N GLY A 415 -5.69 7.78 -6.26
CA GLY A 415 -6.86 8.51 -6.72
C GLY A 415 -6.48 9.62 -7.68
N SER A 416 -7.19 10.74 -7.62
CA SER A 416 -6.88 11.89 -8.45
C SER A 416 -7.28 13.21 -7.81
N THR A 417 -6.53 14.27 -8.08
CA THR A 417 -6.92 15.65 -7.82
C THR A 417 -7.45 16.28 -9.10
N THR A 418 -8.18 17.38 -8.97
CA THR A 418 -8.67 18.17 -10.12
C THR A 418 -8.22 19.60 -9.93
N ASN A 419 -7.58 20.19 -10.95
CA ASN A 419 -7.15 21.60 -10.89
C ASN A 419 -8.32 22.55 -11.19
N ILE A 420 -8.06 23.86 -11.19
CA ILE A 420 -9.11 24.89 -11.30
C ILE A 420 -9.85 24.91 -12.65
N VAL A 421 -9.35 24.18 -13.67
CA VAL A 421 -9.96 24.09 -15.01
C VAL A 421 -10.58 22.72 -15.28
N GLY A 422 -10.73 21.88 -14.25
CA GLY A 422 -11.32 20.55 -14.38
C GLY A 422 -10.37 19.47 -14.89
N GLU A 423 -9.07 19.76 -15.08
CA GLU A 423 -8.09 18.76 -15.49
C GLU A 423 -7.74 17.86 -14.31
N ARG A 424 -7.86 16.53 -14.53
CA ARG A 424 -7.60 15.52 -13.52
C ARG A 424 -6.14 15.08 -13.55
N THR A 425 -5.51 15.13 -12.39
CA THR A 425 -4.15 14.63 -12.17
C THR A 425 -4.22 13.43 -11.24
N ARG A 426 -3.60 12.31 -11.62
CA ARG A 426 -3.51 11.15 -10.75
C ARG A 426 -2.50 11.41 -9.64
N THR A 427 -2.82 10.95 -8.44
CA THR A 427 -2.04 11.19 -7.24
C THR A 427 -2.16 10.02 -6.28
N THR A 428 -1.09 9.83 -5.51
CA THR A 428 -1.04 8.86 -4.42
C THR A 428 -1.03 9.60 -3.09
N TRP A 429 -1.65 9.01 -2.07
CA TRP A 429 -1.54 9.41 -0.68
C TRP A 429 -1.04 8.23 0.14
N ALA A 430 -0.45 8.53 1.29
CA ALA A 430 -0.20 7.51 2.30
C ALA A 430 -0.96 7.87 3.58
N VAL A 431 -1.51 6.87 4.25
CA VAL A 431 -2.14 7.02 5.56
C VAL A 431 -1.39 6.15 6.55
N SER A 432 -0.95 6.77 7.64
CA SER A 432 -0.29 6.08 8.75
C SER A 432 -1.28 5.29 9.59
N PRO A 433 -0.81 4.34 10.42
CA PRO A 433 -1.66 3.57 11.34
C PRO A 433 -2.46 4.49 12.29
N ASP A 434 -1.86 5.61 12.73
CA ASP A 434 -2.54 6.60 13.59
C ASP A 434 -3.51 7.50 12.81
N GLY A 435 -3.62 7.34 11.49
CA GLY A 435 -4.58 8.03 10.60
C GLY A 435 -4.14 9.40 10.12
N THR A 436 -2.85 9.72 10.21
CA THR A 436 -2.25 10.89 9.59
C THR A 436 -2.18 10.71 8.07
N LEU A 437 -2.62 11.72 7.32
CA LEU A 437 -2.60 11.72 5.87
C LEU A 437 -1.34 12.42 5.35
N HIS A 438 -0.60 11.75 4.46
CA HIS A 438 0.57 12.28 3.77
C HIS A 438 0.30 12.42 2.27
N GLY A 439 0.89 13.44 1.64
CA GLY A 439 0.70 13.77 0.23
C GLY A 439 -0.25 14.95 -0.01
N PRO A 440 -0.72 15.16 -1.25
CA PRO A 440 -0.59 14.25 -2.40
C PRO A 440 0.84 14.15 -2.92
N PHE A 441 1.22 12.93 -3.32
CA PHE A 441 2.44 12.65 -4.09
C PHE A 441 2.08 12.55 -5.57
N THR A 442 2.95 13.10 -6.42
CA THR A 442 2.70 13.12 -7.87
C THR A 442 3.28 11.85 -8.50
N GLY A 443 2.47 11.10 -9.25
CA GLY A 443 2.87 9.83 -9.86
C GLY A 443 1.96 8.67 -9.42
N GLY A 444 2.20 7.47 -9.93
CA GLY A 444 1.55 6.24 -9.44
C GLY A 444 0.34 5.71 -10.23
N SER A 445 0.29 5.84 -11.57
CA SER A 445 -0.49 4.92 -12.45
C SER A 445 -0.49 5.33 -13.92
N ALA A 446 0.69 5.40 -14.56
CA ALA A 446 0.77 5.01 -15.96
C ALA A 446 0.92 3.48 -16.03
N PRO A 447 0.45 2.80 -17.09
CA PRO A 447 0.72 1.37 -17.30
C PRO A 447 2.22 0.99 -17.32
N LEU A 448 3.11 1.99 -17.32
CA LEU A 448 4.56 1.88 -17.39
C LEU A 448 5.29 2.35 -16.12
N ASP A 449 4.59 2.94 -15.13
CA ASP A 449 5.21 3.60 -13.96
C ASP A 449 5.10 2.79 -12.64
N GLY A 450 4.58 1.56 -12.69
CA GLY A 450 4.35 0.73 -11.49
C GLY A 450 3.20 1.22 -10.60
N ALA A 451 2.69 0.33 -9.74
CA ALA A 451 1.77 0.70 -8.67
C ALA A 451 2.54 1.41 -7.54
N SER A 452 1.88 2.30 -6.80
CA SER A 452 2.46 2.85 -5.58
C SER A 452 2.58 1.76 -4.52
N THR A 453 3.72 1.70 -3.82
CA THR A 453 4.00 0.65 -2.83
C THR A 453 4.43 1.26 -1.50
N ILE A 454 4.05 0.67 -0.38
CA ILE A 454 4.37 1.16 0.97
C ILE A 454 4.85 0.03 1.89
N ALA A 455 5.87 0.30 2.69
CA ALA A 455 6.35 -0.59 3.74
C ALA A 455 6.92 0.23 4.91
N ASP A 456 6.37 0.05 6.10
CA ASP A 456 6.77 0.63 7.38
C ASP A 456 7.11 2.12 7.26
N GLY A 457 6.14 2.92 6.80
CA GLY A 457 6.30 4.36 6.62
C GLY A 457 7.31 4.78 5.55
N VAL A 458 7.62 3.92 4.58
CA VAL A 458 8.34 4.28 3.35
C VAL A 458 7.42 4.08 2.17
N LEU A 459 7.05 5.16 1.49
CA LEU A 459 6.23 5.12 0.29
C LEU A 459 7.11 5.24 -0.95
N ARG A 460 6.87 4.42 -1.96
CA ARG A 460 7.46 4.59 -3.29
C ARG A 460 6.39 4.86 -4.33
N VAL A 461 6.66 5.87 -5.16
CA VAL A 461 5.82 6.26 -6.29
C VAL A 461 6.73 6.38 -7.52
N GLY A 462 6.66 5.41 -8.42
CA GLY A 462 7.62 5.29 -9.53
C GLY A 462 9.05 5.15 -9.00
N ALA A 463 9.97 6.00 -9.47
CA ALA A 463 11.36 6.03 -9.04
C ALA A 463 11.59 6.78 -7.71
N GLN A 464 10.57 7.48 -7.18
CA GLN A 464 10.74 8.34 -6.00
C GLN A 464 10.37 7.59 -4.73
N VAL A 465 11.25 7.62 -3.74
CA VAL A 465 11.05 7.02 -2.42
C VAL A 465 10.95 8.10 -1.35
N TYR A 466 9.84 8.07 -0.63
CA TYR A 466 9.43 9.05 0.36
C TYR A 466 9.47 8.43 1.76
N PRO A 467 10.45 8.81 2.60
CA PRO A 467 10.42 8.49 4.02
C PRO A 467 9.31 9.30 4.71
N LEU A 468 8.30 8.60 5.21
CA LEU A 468 7.21 9.15 5.98
C LEU A 468 7.55 9.10 7.49
N LYS A 469 6.90 9.99 8.24
CA LYS A 469 7.11 10.16 9.69
C LYS A 469 5.88 9.77 10.46
#